data_AF-A0A2W5VBD0-F1
#
_entry.id   AF-A0A2W5VBD0-F1
#
_cell.length_a   1.000
_cell.length_b   1.000
_cell.length_c   1.000
_cell.angle_alpha   90.00
_cell.angle_beta   90.00
_cell.angle_gamma   90.00
#
_symmetry.space_group_name_H-M   'P 1'
#
loop_
_entity.id
_entity.type
_entity.pdbx_description
1 polymer ?
#
loop_
_entity_poly.entity_id
_entity_poly.type
_entity_poly.pdbx_seq_one_letter_code
_entity_poly.pdbx_strand_id
1 'polypeptide(L)'
;MLSLGPRVVILTALGLCLVAAAWFRGKQNSGTFKGGRISNPKLLWLFFCIWFWLFECAALAFEPSLPSSFRVIFGAHALSMWLRGGLELYLLHVTKTWRPPMGIAHDVFCILTALALASFLGMPSDSAWGFWAPATVVMLLFSLIVETAYAALFFRAVEGKTTGDDPVWFASEEDAKFRRINRITFVCNVPQVLFQAALLAASFL
;
A
#
# COMPACT_ATOMS: atom_id res chain seq x y z
N MET A 1 9.66 21.20 -0.39
CA MET A 1 9.69 20.67 -1.78
C MET A 1 8.32 20.59 -2.45
N LEU A 2 7.29 20.06 -1.79
CA LEU A 2 5.97 19.86 -2.40
C LEU A 2 5.26 21.17 -2.75
N SER A 3 4.68 21.22 -3.94
CA SER A 3 3.75 22.27 -4.36
C SER A 3 2.45 22.20 -3.56
N LEU A 4 1.70 23.31 -3.51
CA LEU A 4 0.50 23.43 -2.67
C LEU A 4 -0.57 22.35 -2.97
N GLY A 5 -0.82 22.06 -4.25
CA GLY A 5 -1.84 21.08 -4.67
C GLY A 5 -1.56 19.67 -4.14
N PRO A 6 -0.46 19.01 -4.56
CA PRO A 6 -0.08 17.68 -4.07
C PRO A 6 0.02 17.61 -2.54
N ARG A 7 0.53 18.66 -1.90
CA ARG A 7 0.60 18.78 -0.44
C ARG A 7 -0.77 18.65 0.24
N VAL A 8 -1.77 19.41 -0.24
CA VAL A 8 -3.12 19.37 0.32
C VAL A 8 -3.74 17.99 0.13
N VAL A 9 -3.56 17.38 -1.04
CA VAL A 9 -4.07 16.03 -1.34
C VAL A 9 -3.45 15.00 -0.40
N ILE A 10 -2.12 14.99 -0.25
CA ILE A 10 -1.40 14.02 0.60
C ILE A 10 -1.86 14.12 2.05
N LEU A 11 -1.93 15.32 2.61
CA LEU A 11 -2.32 15.54 4.01
C LEU A 11 -3.80 15.23 4.26
N THR A 12 -4.68 15.64 3.34
CA THR A 12 -6.11 15.35 3.45
C THR A 12 -6.35 13.85 3.36
N ALA A 13 -5.74 13.17 2.40
CA ALA A 13 -5.84 11.71 2.27
C ALA A 13 -5.29 10.99 3.50
N LEU A 14 -4.18 11.47 4.08
CA LEU A 14 -3.62 10.91 5.32
C LEU A 14 -4.64 11.02 6.47
N GLY A 15 -5.18 12.22 6.70
CA GLY A 15 -6.18 12.45 7.74
C GLY A 15 -7.42 11.57 7.55
N LEU A 16 -7.92 11.47 6.32
CA LEU A 16 -9.04 10.60 5.98
C LEU A 16 -8.71 9.11 6.21
N CYS A 17 -7.51 8.65 5.86
CA CYS A 17 -7.07 7.27 6.11
C CYS A 17 -6.97 6.97 7.61
N LEU A 18 -6.52 7.91 8.44
CA LEU A 18 -6.46 7.74 9.89
C LEU A 18 -7.86 7.61 10.50
N VAL A 19 -8.79 8.47 10.10
CA VAL A 19 -10.20 8.40 10.54
C VAL A 19 -10.85 7.10 10.08
N ALA A 20 -10.66 6.75 8.80
CA ALA A 20 -11.18 5.52 8.23
C ALA A 20 -10.60 4.27 8.91
N ALA A 21 -9.32 4.27 9.29
CA ALA A 21 -8.68 3.17 10.01
C ALA A 21 -9.30 2.95 11.39
N ALA A 22 -9.54 4.03 12.14
CA ALA A 22 -10.17 3.95 13.46
C ALA A 22 -11.60 3.41 13.36
N TRP A 23 -12.39 3.94 12.43
CA TRP A 23 -13.75 3.47 12.16
C TRP A 23 -13.78 2.01 11.70
N PHE A 24 -12.96 1.67 10.70
CA PHE A 24 -12.92 0.34 10.09
C PHE A 24 -12.54 -0.73 11.11
N ARG A 25 -11.55 -0.46 11.98
CA ARG A 25 -11.17 -1.36 13.06
C ARG A 25 -12.34 -1.69 13.98
N GLY A 26 -13.07 -0.66 14.44
CA GLY A 26 -14.22 -0.85 15.33
C GLY A 26 -15.31 -1.68 14.67
N LYS A 27 -15.57 -1.43 13.38
CA LYS A 27 -16.57 -2.16 12.60
C LYS A 27 -16.16 -3.61 12.29
N GLN A 28 -14.92 -3.82 11.84
CA GLN A 28 -14.40 -5.14 11.47
C GLN A 28 -14.33 -6.06 12.70
N ASN A 29 -13.89 -5.54 13.84
CA ASN A 29 -13.72 -6.32 15.07
C ASN A 29 -15.01 -6.41 15.92
N SER A 30 -16.14 -5.87 15.47
CA SER A 30 -17.44 -6.15 16.09
C SER A 30 -18.05 -7.48 15.65
N GLY A 31 -17.46 -8.15 14.66
CA GLY A 31 -17.95 -9.43 14.11
C GLY A 31 -19.08 -9.28 13.10
N THR A 32 -19.48 -8.05 12.76
CA THR A 32 -20.58 -7.78 11.81
C THR A 32 -20.14 -7.72 10.35
N PHE A 33 -18.84 -7.63 10.07
CA PHE A 33 -18.28 -7.48 8.74
C PHE A 33 -17.61 -8.79 8.27
N LYS A 34 -17.70 -9.04 6.96
CA LYS A 34 -17.06 -10.20 6.31
C LYS A 34 -15.55 -10.06 6.32
N GLY A 35 -14.83 -11.17 6.24
CA GLY A 35 -13.37 -11.19 6.15
C GLY A 35 -12.63 -11.53 7.45
N GLY A 36 -13.34 -11.69 8.58
CA GLY A 36 -12.75 -12.01 9.89
C GLY A 36 -12.15 -10.80 10.62
N ARG A 37 -11.66 -11.01 11.85
CA ARG A 37 -11.07 -9.93 12.67
C ARG A 37 -9.72 -9.48 12.11
N ILE A 38 -9.39 -8.19 12.28
CA ILE A 38 -8.14 -7.58 11.82
C ILE A 38 -7.23 -7.19 12.99
N SER A 39 -5.93 -7.52 12.87
CA SER A 39 -4.87 -7.13 13.80
C SER A 39 -4.37 -5.69 13.57
N ASN A 40 -3.72 -5.09 14.58
CA ASN A 40 -3.15 -3.73 14.47
C ASN A 40 -2.11 -3.61 13.36
N PRO A 41 -1.16 -4.55 13.22
CA PRO A 41 -0.16 -4.46 12.17
C PRO A 41 -0.80 -4.50 10.79
N LYS A 42 -1.81 -5.36 10.57
CA LYS A 42 -2.48 -5.46 9.27
C LYS A 42 -3.37 -4.25 8.99
N LEU A 43 -4.00 -3.67 10.01
CA LEU A 43 -4.76 -2.43 9.89
C LEU A 43 -3.84 -1.27 9.47
N LEU A 44 -2.72 -1.07 10.17
CA LEU A 44 -1.74 -0.04 9.83
C LEU A 44 -1.23 -0.24 8.40
N TRP A 45 -0.90 -1.48 8.04
CA TRP A 45 -0.43 -1.82 6.71
C TRP A 45 -1.46 -1.51 5.61
N LEU A 46 -2.73 -1.90 5.82
CA LEU A 46 -3.81 -1.65 4.87
C LEU A 46 -3.96 -0.15 4.58
N PHE A 47 -4.04 0.66 5.64
CA PHE A 47 -4.23 2.10 5.48
C PHE A 47 -2.96 2.82 5.03
N PHE A 48 -1.78 2.28 5.33
CA PHE A 48 -0.53 2.72 4.72
C PHE A 48 -0.55 2.50 3.21
N CYS A 49 -0.90 1.30 2.73
CA CYS A 49 -0.98 1.00 1.29
C CYS A 49 -2.04 1.87 0.61
N ILE A 50 -3.22 2.02 1.20
CA ILE A 50 -4.27 2.90 0.65
C ILE A 50 -3.73 4.32 0.51
N TRP A 51 -3.16 4.89 1.57
CA TRP A 51 -2.65 6.25 1.53
C TRP A 51 -1.47 6.40 0.56
N PHE A 52 -0.43 5.58 0.70
CA PHE A 52 0.80 5.71 -0.08
C PHE A 52 0.56 5.38 -1.55
N TRP A 53 -0.01 4.21 -1.85
CA TRP A 53 -0.10 3.71 -3.21
C TRP A 53 -1.17 4.40 -4.04
N LEU A 54 -2.35 4.69 -3.46
CA LEU A 54 -3.46 5.29 -4.22
C LEU A 54 -3.42 6.81 -4.22
N PHE A 55 -3.02 7.44 -3.10
CA PHE A 55 -3.14 8.90 -2.95
C PHE A 55 -1.80 9.62 -3.04
N GLU A 56 -0.78 9.19 -2.29
CA GLU A 56 0.52 9.86 -2.33
C GLU A 56 1.20 9.67 -3.69
N CYS A 57 1.30 8.45 -4.21
CA CYS A 57 1.85 8.22 -5.55
C CYS A 57 1.07 8.97 -6.64
N ALA A 58 -0.27 9.04 -6.54
CA ALA A 58 -1.07 9.83 -7.47
C ALA A 58 -0.75 11.33 -7.37
N ALA A 59 -0.66 11.88 -6.16
CA ALA A 59 -0.30 13.28 -5.96
C ALA A 59 1.11 13.60 -6.47
N LEU A 60 2.08 12.70 -6.22
CA LEU A 60 3.45 12.83 -6.70
C LEU A 60 3.54 12.79 -8.23
N ALA A 61 2.66 12.05 -8.92
CA ALA A 61 2.60 12.05 -10.38
C ALA A 61 2.31 13.44 -10.98
N PHE A 62 1.67 14.32 -10.21
CA PHE A 62 1.34 15.69 -10.60
C PHE A 62 2.23 16.75 -9.93
N GLU A 63 3.27 16.37 -9.19
CA GLU A 63 4.16 17.31 -8.52
C GLU A 63 5.14 17.98 -9.51
N PRO A 64 5.01 19.28 -9.82
CA PRO A 64 5.83 19.92 -10.85
C PRO A 64 7.33 19.97 -10.50
N SER A 65 7.68 20.02 -9.21
CA SER A 65 9.08 20.04 -8.77
C SER A 65 9.77 18.67 -8.86
N LEU A 66 9.00 17.59 -9.06
CA LEU A 66 9.51 16.23 -9.17
C LEU A 66 9.92 15.94 -10.63
N PRO A 67 11.12 15.39 -10.89
CA PRO A 67 11.53 15.02 -12.24
C PRO A 67 10.51 14.10 -12.92
N SER A 68 10.36 14.25 -14.24
CA SER A 68 9.33 13.53 -15.01
C SER A 68 9.47 12.01 -14.92
N SER A 69 10.69 11.48 -14.80
CA SER A 69 10.92 10.04 -14.65
C SER A 69 10.21 9.46 -13.41
N PHE A 70 10.36 10.11 -12.26
CA PHE A 70 9.68 9.70 -11.02
C PHE A 70 8.17 9.92 -11.09
N ARG A 71 7.71 11.03 -11.68
CA ARG A 71 6.28 11.27 -11.90
C ARG A 71 5.62 10.16 -12.70
N VAL A 72 6.27 9.69 -13.77
CA VAL A 72 5.77 8.58 -14.59
C VAL A 72 5.74 7.28 -13.79
N ILE A 73 6.77 6.98 -12.99
CA ILE A 73 6.81 5.78 -12.14
C ILE A 73 5.64 5.78 -11.14
N PHE A 74 5.47 6.88 -10.38
CA PHE A 74 4.40 6.99 -9.39
C PHE A 74 3.02 7.04 -10.03
N GLY A 75 2.87 7.71 -11.17
CA GLY A 75 1.61 7.76 -11.92
C GLY A 75 1.19 6.41 -12.47
N ALA A 76 2.12 5.66 -13.07
CA ALA A 76 1.87 4.31 -13.57
C ALA A 76 1.47 3.36 -12.42
N HIS A 77 2.18 3.44 -11.29
CA HIS A 77 1.87 2.65 -10.11
C HIS A 77 0.48 3.00 -9.54
N ALA A 78 0.20 4.29 -9.32
CA ALA A 78 -1.07 4.74 -8.77
C ALA A 78 -2.25 4.35 -9.67
N LEU A 79 -2.11 4.53 -10.99
CA LEU A 79 -3.13 4.10 -11.96
C LEU A 79 -3.40 2.58 -11.84
N SER A 80 -2.35 1.77 -11.79
CA SER A 80 -2.47 0.32 -11.61
C SER A 80 -3.21 -0.02 -10.31
N MET A 81 -2.89 0.68 -9.21
CA MET A 81 -3.51 0.43 -7.91
C MET A 81 -4.96 0.91 -7.81
N TRP A 82 -5.34 1.99 -8.49
CA TRP A 82 -6.74 2.41 -8.62
C TRP A 82 -7.57 1.39 -9.40
N LEU A 83 -7.03 0.89 -10.53
CA LEU A 83 -7.67 -0.17 -11.32
C LEU A 83 -7.80 -1.46 -10.50
N ARG A 84 -6.75 -1.85 -9.78
CA ARG A 84 -6.78 -2.97 -8.85
C ARG A 84 -7.83 -2.78 -7.76
N GLY A 85 -7.88 -1.63 -7.10
CA GLY A 85 -8.84 -1.36 -6.04
C GLY A 85 -10.29 -1.56 -6.51
N GLY A 86 -10.65 -1.02 -7.68
CA GLY A 86 -11.96 -1.25 -8.28
C GLY A 86 -12.24 -2.73 -8.59
N LEU A 87 -11.26 -3.42 -9.20
CA LEU A 87 -11.39 -4.84 -9.55
C LEU A 87 -11.47 -5.73 -8.31
N GLU A 88 -10.63 -5.52 -7.29
CA GLU A 88 -10.63 -6.32 -6.07
C GLU A 88 -11.93 -6.14 -5.28
N LEU A 89 -12.47 -4.92 -5.17
CA LEU A 89 -13.77 -4.69 -4.55
C LEU A 89 -14.87 -5.48 -5.25
N TYR A 90 -14.86 -5.51 -6.59
CA TYR A 90 -15.79 -6.33 -7.37
C TYR A 90 -15.59 -7.83 -7.10
N LEU A 91 -14.34 -8.31 -7.08
CA LEU A 91 -14.02 -9.72 -6.86
C LEU A 91 -14.32 -10.20 -5.43
N LEU A 92 -14.19 -9.33 -4.43
CA LEU A 92 -14.46 -9.62 -3.02
C LEU A 92 -15.95 -9.62 -2.71
N HIS A 93 -16.69 -8.64 -3.23
CA HIS A 93 -18.07 -8.39 -2.81
C HIS A 93 -19.13 -8.91 -3.80
N VAL A 94 -18.82 -8.95 -5.10
CA VAL A 94 -19.78 -9.36 -6.13
C VAL A 94 -19.55 -10.82 -6.51
N THR A 95 -18.38 -11.15 -7.07
CA THR A 95 -18.14 -12.53 -7.55
C THR A 95 -17.65 -13.47 -6.46
N LYS A 96 -17.08 -12.94 -5.37
CA LYS A 96 -16.52 -13.70 -4.23
C LYS A 96 -15.42 -14.69 -4.67
N THR A 97 -14.71 -14.35 -5.75
CA THR A 97 -13.68 -15.19 -6.37
C THR A 97 -12.26 -14.71 -6.11
N TRP A 98 -12.08 -13.61 -5.38
CA TRP A 98 -10.76 -13.07 -5.08
C TRP A 98 -9.87 -14.09 -4.34
N ARG A 99 -8.61 -14.20 -4.76
CA ARG A 99 -7.61 -15.05 -4.13
C ARG A 99 -6.26 -14.31 -4.05
N PRO A 100 -5.47 -14.51 -2.98
CA PRO A 100 -4.18 -13.86 -2.81
C PRO A 100 -3.19 -13.99 -4.00
N PRO A 101 -3.13 -15.10 -4.75
CA PRO A 101 -2.28 -15.18 -5.94
C PRO A 101 -2.57 -14.10 -7.00
N MET A 102 -3.81 -13.61 -7.10
CA MET A 102 -4.15 -12.50 -8.00
C MET A 102 -3.46 -11.21 -7.57
N GLY A 103 -3.47 -10.91 -6.27
CA GLY A 103 -2.76 -9.76 -5.68
C GLY A 103 -1.25 -9.87 -5.84
N ILE A 104 -0.68 -11.05 -5.56
CA ILE A 104 0.76 -11.34 -5.74
C ILE A 104 1.19 -11.09 -7.19
N ALA A 105 0.43 -11.60 -8.16
CA ALA A 105 0.74 -11.40 -9.58
C ALA A 105 0.75 -9.91 -9.96
N HIS A 106 -0.22 -9.14 -9.44
CA HIS A 106 -0.26 -7.70 -9.65
C HIS A 106 0.92 -6.97 -8.99
N ASP A 107 1.29 -7.33 -7.75
CA ASP A 107 2.43 -6.71 -7.06
C ASP A 107 3.74 -6.98 -7.80
N VAL A 108 3.95 -8.20 -8.29
CA VAL A 108 5.10 -8.54 -9.14
C VAL A 108 5.08 -7.71 -10.42
N PHE A 109 3.93 -7.57 -11.07
CA PHE A 109 3.78 -6.71 -12.25
C PHE A 109 4.16 -5.25 -11.95
N CYS A 110 3.71 -4.69 -10.81
CA CYS A 110 4.08 -3.35 -10.39
C CYS A 110 5.58 -3.20 -10.12
N ILE A 111 6.21 -4.19 -9.48
CA ILE A 111 7.67 -4.21 -9.24
C ILE A 111 8.41 -4.15 -10.57
N LEU A 112 8.07 -5.05 -11.51
CA LEU A 112 8.71 -5.10 -12.82
C LEU A 112 8.51 -3.81 -13.62
N THR A 113 7.32 -3.23 -13.56
CA THR A 113 7.00 -1.97 -14.22
C THR A 113 7.82 -0.81 -13.64
N ALA A 114 7.88 -0.69 -12.31
CA ALA A 114 8.66 0.35 -11.65
C ALA A 114 10.17 0.22 -11.97
N LEU A 115 10.72 -1.00 -11.95
CA LEU A 115 12.13 -1.26 -12.30
C LEU A 115 12.41 -0.96 -13.78
N ALA A 116 11.53 -1.37 -14.69
CA ALA A 116 11.68 -1.11 -16.12
C ALA A 116 11.64 0.40 -16.41
N LEU A 117 10.69 1.13 -15.83
CA LEU A 117 10.58 2.59 -15.98
C LEU A 117 11.78 3.31 -15.36
N ALA A 118 12.24 2.91 -14.17
CA ALA A 118 13.42 3.49 -13.53
C ALA A 118 14.69 3.27 -14.37
N SER A 119 14.82 2.10 -15.00
CA SER A 119 15.95 1.77 -15.87
C SER A 119 15.90 2.54 -17.19
N PHE A 120 14.71 2.66 -17.79
CA PHE A 120 14.53 3.31 -19.10
C PHE A 120 14.57 4.84 -19.03
N LEU A 121 13.96 5.43 -18.01
CA LEU A 121 13.86 6.88 -17.85
C LEU A 121 14.99 7.49 -17.02
N GLY A 122 15.77 6.64 -16.32
CA GLY A 122 16.80 7.07 -15.38
C GLY A 122 16.25 7.63 -14.06
N MET A 123 17.14 7.74 -13.08
CA MET A 123 16.83 8.26 -11.74
C MET A 123 17.74 9.46 -11.42
N PRO A 124 17.46 10.65 -11.99
CA PRO A 124 18.27 11.84 -11.74
C PRO A 124 18.21 12.24 -10.27
N SER A 125 19.36 12.54 -9.66
CA SER A 125 19.48 12.95 -8.26
C SER A 125 19.80 14.44 -8.09
N ASP A 126 20.01 15.16 -9.19
CA ASP A 126 20.36 16.57 -9.27
C ASP A 126 19.13 17.51 -9.30
N SER A 127 18.03 17.07 -8.70
CA SER A 127 16.79 17.85 -8.63
C SER A 127 16.59 18.48 -7.25
N ALA A 128 15.60 19.36 -7.14
CA ALA A 128 15.14 19.86 -5.83
C ALA A 128 14.75 18.73 -4.87
N TRP A 129 14.41 17.55 -5.40
CA TRP A 129 14.12 16.37 -4.60
C TRP A 129 15.34 15.61 -4.09
N GLY A 130 16.52 15.82 -4.67
CA GLY A 130 17.77 15.21 -4.24
C GLY A 130 17.63 13.69 -4.02
N PHE A 131 18.04 13.24 -2.84
CA PHE A 131 17.97 11.82 -2.47
C PHE A 131 16.54 11.29 -2.25
N TRP A 132 15.58 12.17 -1.95
CA TRP A 132 14.23 11.74 -1.60
C TRP A 132 13.50 11.09 -2.76
N ALA A 133 13.67 11.59 -3.99
CA ALA A 133 13.02 11.02 -5.17
C ALA A 133 13.38 9.54 -5.40
N PRO A 134 14.68 9.16 -5.55
CA PRO A 134 15.04 7.75 -5.70
C PRO A 134 14.74 6.93 -4.45
N ALA A 135 14.88 7.51 -3.24
CA ALA A 135 14.54 6.79 -2.01
C ALA A 135 13.05 6.43 -1.93
N THR A 136 12.15 7.30 -2.40
CA THR A 136 10.71 7.01 -2.46
C THR A 136 10.39 5.90 -3.48
N VAL A 137 11.14 5.78 -4.58
CA VAL A 137 11.03 4.62 -5.49
C VAL A 137 11.49 3.33 -4.80
N VAL A 138 12.62 3.37 -4.08
CA VAL A 138 13.09 2.21 -3.31
C VAL A 138 12.08 1.81 -2.24
N MET A 139 11.48 2.78 -1.55
CA MET A 139 10.40 2.57 -0.60
C MET A 139 9.17 1.94 -1.29
N LEU A 140 8.76 2.43 -2.45
CA LEU A 140 7.69 1.81 -3.23
C LEU A 140 7.98 0.32 -3.51
N LEU A 141 9.16 0.00 -4.03
CA LEU A 141 9.58 -1.37 -4.30
C LEU A 141 9.61 -2.23 -3.03
N PHE A 142 10.17 -1.71 -1.93
CA PHE A 142 10.18 -2.40 -0.65
C PHE A 142 8.76 -2.71 -0.16
N SER A 143 7.84 -1.75 -0.25
CA SER A 143 6.44 -1.96 0.16
C SER A 143 5.74 -3.04 -0.66
N LEU A 144 5.99 -3.12 -1.97
CA LEU A 144 5.43 -4.15 -2.85
C LEU A 144 5.98 -5.55 -2.56
N ILE A 145 7.28 -5.65 -2.27
CA ILE A 145 7.91 -6.92 -1.84
C ILE A 145 7.30 -7.39 -0.52
N VAL A 146 7.08 -6.45 0.40
CA VAL A 146 6.45 -6.72 1.69
C VAL A 146 5.01 -7.20 1.52
N GLU A 147 4.18 -6.56 0.69
CA GLU A 147 2.81 -7.06 0.42
C GLU A 147 2.84 -8.44 -0.22
N THR A 148 3.72 -8.65 -1.20
CA THR A 148 3.88 -9.95 -1.86
C THR A 148 4.16 -11.06 -0.85
N ALA A 149 5.10 -10.81 0.07
CA ALA A 149 5.44 -11.76 1.13
C ALA A 149 4.26 -12.00 2.08
N TYR A 150 3.49 -10.96 2.44
CA TYR A 150 2.32 -11.10 3.31
C TYR A 150 1.19 -11.86 2.65
N ALA A 151 0.87 -11.54 1.40
CA ALA A 151 -0.14 -12.25 0.64
C ALA A 151 0.23 -13.73 0.49
N ALA A 152 1.50 -14.06 0.25
CA ALA A 152 1.97 -15.44 0.14
C ALA A 152 1.88 -16.20 1.47
N LEU A 153 2.32 -15.59 2.57
CA LEU A 153 2.23 -16.20 3.91
C LEU A 153 0.77 -16.37 4.34
N PHE A 154 -0.06 -15.36 4.09
CA PHE A 154 -1.48 -15.39 4.40
C PHE A 154 -2.19 -16.48 3.60
N PHE A 155 -1.94 -16.59 2.30
CA PHE A 155 -2.51 -17.62 1.44
C PHE A 155 -2.27 -19.03 1.95
N ARG A 156 -1.03 -19.29 2.40
CA ARG A 156 -0.67 -20.57 3.02
C ARG A 156 -1.41 -20.79 4.35
N ALA A 157 -1.58 -19.75 5.16
CA ALA A 157 -2.23 -19.85 6.48
C ALA A 157 -3.76 -19.99 6.44
N VAL A 158 -4.40 -19.63 5.34
CA VAL A 158 -5.86 -19.72 5.17
C VAL A 158 -6.31 -20.92 4.33
N GLU A 159 -5.38 -21.69 3.75
CA GLU A 159 -5.67 -22.95 3.05
C GLU A 159 -6.82 -22.85 2.03
N GLY A 160 -6.86 -21.74 1.28
CA GLY A 160 -7.89 -21.50 0.26
C GLY A 160 -9.22 -20.93 0.76
N LYS A 161 -9.37 -20.65 2.07
CA LYS A 161 -10.56 -20.01 2.66
C LYS A 161 -10.66 -18.50 2.37
N THR A 162 -10.39 -18.07 1.15
CA THR A 162 -10.52 -16.64 0.74
C THR A 162 -11.69 -16.37 -0.19
N THR A 163 -12.37 -17.42 -0.64
CA THR A 163 -13.52 -17.37 -1.58
C THR A 163 -14.78 -17.93 -0.94
N GLY A 164 -15.94 -17.62 -1.52
CA GLY A 164 -17.24 -18.12 -1.06
C GLY A 164 -17.92 -17.17 -0.09
N ASP A 165 -18.89 -17.68 0.69
CA ASP A 165 -19.80 -16.85 1.48
C ASP A 165 -19.25 -16.37 2.83
N ASP A 166 -18.31 -17.15 3.40
CA ASP A 166 -17.61 -16.85 4.64
C ASP A 166 -16.08 -16.83 4.45
N PRO A 167 -15.55 -15.85 3.70
CA PRO A 167 -14.13 -15.79 3.40
C PRO A 167 -13.34 -15.13 4.54
N VAL A 168 -12.09 -15.59 4.70
CA VAL A 168 -11.11 -14.99 5.60
C VAL A 168 -10.18 -14.11 4.79
N TRP A 169 -10.19 -12.81 5.09
CA TRP A 169 -9.39 -11.78 4.42
C TRP A 169 -8.38 -11.11 5.35
N PHE A 170 -8.59 -11.20 6.65
CA PHE A 170 -7.76 -10.54 7.65
C PHE A 170 -7.08 -11.54 8.58
N ALA A 171 -5.84 -11.21 8.94
CA ALA A 171 -5.08 -11.93 9.94
C ALA A 171 -5.51 -11.41 11.32
N SER A 172 -6.23 -12.24 12.08
CA SER A 172 -6.63 -11.91 13.45
C SER A 172 -5.41 -11.91 14.39
N GLU A 173 -5.53 -11.20 15.50
CA GLU A 173 -4.49 -11.19 16.54
C GLU A 173 -4.60 -12.41 17.49
N GLU A 174 -5.80 -12.99 17.56
CA GLU A 174 -6.16 -14.09 18.47
C GLU A 174 -5.73 -15.46 17.91
N ASP A 175 -5.68 -15.64 16.59
CA ASP A 175 -5.33 -16.93 16.00
C ASP A 175 -3.81 -17.18 16.00
N ALA A 176 -3.41 -18.30 16.61
CA ALA A 176 -2.01 -18.71 16.73
C ALA A 176 -1.27 -18.78 15.37
N LYS A 177 -1.99 -19.15 14.29
CA LYS A 177 -1.44 -19.25 12.93
C LYS A 177 -1.02 -17.90 12.33
N PHE A 178 -1.59 -16.80 12.80
CA PHE A 178 -1.30 -15.45 12.30
C PHE A 178 -0.23 -14.71 13.11
N ARG A 179 0.18 -15.22 14.29
CA ARG A 179 1.18 -14.55 15.15
C ARG A 179 2.48 -14.22 14.41
N ARG A 180 3.02 -15.18 13.65
CA ARG A 180 4.24 -14.95 12.85
C ARG A 180 4.02 -13.89 11.78
N ILE A 181 2.90 -13.94 11.08
CA ILE A 181 2.56 -12.99 10.02
C ILE A 181 2.45 -11.58 10.61
N ASN A 182 1.66 -11.40 11.68
CA ASN A 182 1.49 -10.11 12.35
C ASN A 182 2.81 -9.52 12.86
N ARG A 183 3.73 -10.35 13.39
CA ARG A 183 5.05 -9.90 13.83
C ARG A 183 5.91 -9.40 12.66
N ILE A 184 5.93 -10.13 11.55
CA ILE A 184 6.66 -9.69 10.34
C ILE A 184 6.04 -8.40 9.82
N THR A 185 4.70 -8.34 9.74
CA THR A 185 3.92 -7.12 9.42
C THR A 185 4.36 -5.93 10.24
N PHE A 186 4.40 -6.07 11.55
CA PHE A 186 4.84 -4.99 12.42
C PHE A 186 6.29 -4.56 12.13
N VAL A 187 7.23 -5.51 12.07
CA VAL A 187 8.65 -5.22 11.85
C VAL A 187 8.89 -4.50 10.53
N CYS A 188 8.25 -4.92 9.43
CA CYS A 188 8.44 -4.21 8.16
C CYS A 188 7.63 -2.93 8.06
N ASN A 189 6.55 -2.73 8.82
CA ASN A 189 5.79 -1.46 8.80
C ASN A 189 6.61 -0.31 9.40
N VAL A 190 7.34 -0.57 10.49
CA VAL A 190 8.13 0.45 11.22
C VAL A 190 9.02 1.28 10.29
N PRO A 191 9.93 0.71 9.48
CA PRO A 191 10.80 1.51 8.61
C PRO A 191 10.02 2.29 7.55
N GLN A 192 8.87 1.81 7.07
CA GLN A 192 8.09 2.52 6.04
C GLN A 192 7.39 3.74 6.63
N VAL A 193 6.81 3.59 7.82
CA VAL A 193 6.18 4.70 8.53
C VAL A 193 7.22 5.75 8.92
N LEU A 194 8.39 5.33 9.41
CA LEU A 194 9.48 6.25 9.74
C LEU A 194 10.00 6.98 8.50
N PHE A 195 10.20 6.26 7.40
CA PHE A 195 10.60 6.86 6.13
C PHE A 195 9.57 7.92 5.68
N GLN A 196 8.28 7.58 5.72
CA GLN A 196 7.23 8.51 5.30
C GLN A 196 7.11 9.72 6.22
N ALA A 197 7.22 9.53 7.53
CA ALA A 197 7.25 10.64 8.47
C ALA A 197 8.43 11.59 8.18
N ALA A 198 9.60 11.04 7.88
CA ALA A 198 10.79 11.82 7.54
C ALA A 198 10.65 12.54 6.18
N LEU A 199 10.12 11.86 5.15
CA LEU A 199 9.84 12.44 3.84
C LEU A 199 8.86 13.62 3.96
N LEU A 200 7.76 13.41 4.69
CA LEU A 200 6.78 14.47 4.94
C LEU A 200 7.46 15.65 5.66
N ALA A 201 8.14 15.41 6.79
CA ALA A 201 8.83 16.47 7.52
C ALA A 201 9.80 17.27 6.63
N ALA A 202 10.62 16.60 5.83
CA ALA A 202 11.54 17.23 4.88
C ALA A 202 10.83 17.95 3.72
N SER A 203 9.61 17.56 3.39
CA SER A 203 8.82 18.20 2.33
C SER A 203 8.11 19.48 2.79
N PHE A 204 7.91 19.63 4.10
CA PHE A 204 7.27 20.78 4.77
C PHE A 204 8.25 21.82 5.32
N LEU A 205 9.52 21.44 5.50
CA LEU A 205 10.64 22.37 5.69
C LEU A 205 11.05 23.01 4.36
#